data_AF-A0A290QH33-F1
#
_entry.id   AF-A0A290QH33-F1
#
_cell.length_a   1.000
_cell.length_b   1.000
_cell.length_c   1.000
_cell.angle_alpha   90.00
_cell.angle_beta   90.00
_cell.angle_gamma   90.00
#
_symmetry.space_group_name_H-M   'P 1'
#
loop_
_entity.id
_entity.type
_entity.pdbx_description
1 polymer ?
#
loop_
_entity_poly.entity_id
_entity_poly.type
_entity_poly.pdbx_seq_one_letter_code
_entity_poly.pdbx_strand_id
1 'polypeptide(L)'
;MKILPAIIFWICTACASYAGHEKIEDLADSLEKAVVFASKGDFASAARAINAETRSPQSPKEVIERTDYLKHLYDQIAVLGEKDEVERLSLRLAGISFARLKVIDKRAEGAVIWTFIGYRYRGQWYCKNLSVAGSEDFLKLMREELDAADATPVTSGSTAD
;
A
#
# COMPACT_ATOMS: atom_id res chain seq x y z
N MET A 1 1.05 18.04 57.89
CA MET A 1 0.09 18.37 56.81
C MET A 1 0.86 18.56 55.51
N LYS A 2 0.47 17.80 54.49
CA LYS A 2 0.67 17.99 53.04
C LYS A 2 2.12 18.02 52.51
N ILE A 3 2.61 16.82 52.19
CA ILE A 3 3.49 16.61 51.03
C ILE A 3 2.57 16.25 49.87
N LEU A 4 2.56 17.04 48.79
CA LEU A 4 2.39 16.55 47.42
C LEU A 4 2.67 17.68 46.41
N PRO A 5 3.76 17.59 45.64
CA PRO A 5 3.83 18.16 44.30
C PRO A 5 4.18 17.04 43.32
N ALA A 6 3.17 16.40 42.75
CA ALA A 6 3.26 15.45 41.64
C ALA A 6 1.81 15.34 41.13
N ILE A 7 1.42 15.62 39.90
CA ILE A 7 2.02 15.27 38.62
C ILE A 7 1.58 16.33 37.61
N ILE A 8 2.57 17.10 37.17
CA ILE A 8 2.77 17.68 35.84
C ILE A 8 2.02 16.84 34.78
N PHE A 9 1.04 17.42 34.10
CA PHE A 9 1.13 17.78 32.67
C PHE A 9 1.15 16.56 31.73
N TRP A 10 0.33 16.60 30.69
CA TRP A 10 0.23 15.63 29.58
C TRP A 10 -0.57 14.35 29.82
N ILE A 11 -1.88 14.43 29.66
CA ILE A 11 -2.62 13.38 28.95
C ILE A 11 -3.09 13.98 27.62
N CYS A 12 -2.24 13.73 26.63
CA CYS A 12 -2.50 13.63 25.20
C CYS A 12 -3.81 14.28 24.71
N THR A 13 -3.73 15.57 24.41
CA THR A 13 -4.41 16.08 23.23
C THR A 13 -3.81 15.31 22.05
N ALA A 14 -4.43 14.19 21.67
CA ALA A 14 -4.32 13.68 20.32
C ALA A 14 -5.01 14.72 19.42
N CYS A 15 -4.35 15.86 19.24
CA CYS A 15 -4.53 16.65 18.05
C CYS A 15 -4.23 15.68 16.92
N ALA A 16 -5.28 15.17 16.29
CA ALA A 16 -5.19 14.61 14.96
C ALA A 16 -4.67 15.74 14.07
N SER A 17 -3.34 15.90 14.04
CA SER A 17 -2.65 16.75 13.08
C SER A 17 -3.01 16.17 11.73
N TYR A 18 -3.87 16.90 11.04
CA TYR A 18 -4.41 16.59 9.72
C TYR A 18 -3.31 16.08 8.78
N ALA A 19 -3.50 14.88 8.23
CA ALA A 19 -2.54 14.12 7.41
C ALA A 19 -2.32 14.68 6.00
N GLY A 20 -2.57 15.97 5.79
CA GLY A 20 -2.24 16.59 4.52
C GLY A 20 -0.72 16.62 4.37
N HIS A 21 -0.20 16.10 3.26
CA HIS A 21 1.23 16.19 2.95
C HIS A 21 1.50 17.35 2.02
N GLU A 22 2.56 18.13 2.28
CA GLU A 22 2.92 19.24 1.40
C GLU A 22 3.42 18.73 0.04
N LYS A 23 4.13 17.61 0.06
CA LYS A 23 4.69 16.94 -1.10
C LYS A 23 3.91 15.67 -1.42
N ILE A 24 3.80 15.36 -2.70
CA ILE A 24 3.10 14.15 -3.14
C ILE A 24 3.91 12.90 -2.82
N GLU A 25 5.22 13.03 -2.74
CA GLU A 25 6.17 11.96 -2.40
C GLU A 25 5.93 11.44 -0.98
N ASP A 26 5.68 12.33 -0.01
CA ASP A 26 5.41 11.94 1.37
C ASP A 26 4.09 11.14 1.49
N LEU A 27 3.05 11.58 0.77
CA LEU A 27 1.80 10.81 0.65
C LEU A 27 2.06 9.44 0.01
N ALA A 28 2.89 9.39 -1.04
CA ALA A 28 3.21 8.14 -1.73
C ALA A 28 3.96 7.16 -0.82
N ASP A 29 4.93 7.63 -0.05
CA ASP A 29 5.68 6.83 0.93
C ASP A 29 4.75 6.27 2.03
N SER A 30 3.81 7.09 2.52
CA SER A 30 2.79 6.66 3.48
C SER A 30 1.91 5.54 2.93
N LEU A 31 1.43 5.68 1.70
CA LEU A 31 0.56 4.69 1.06
C LEU A 31 1.32 3.40 0.72
N GLU A 32 2.59 3.49 0.35
CA GLU A 32 3.46 2.33 0.12
C GLU A 32 3.68 1.53 1.41
N LYS A 33 3.89 2.21 2.55
CA LYS A 33 3.94 1.56 3.87
C LYS A 33 2.63 0.82 4.20
N ALA A 34 1.48 1.36 3.79
CA ALA A 34 0.21 0.68 3.97
C ALA A 34 0.14 -0.64 3.18
N VAL A 35 0.65 -0.65 1.94
CA VAL A 35 0.79 -1.89 1.15
C VAL A 35 1.74 -2.87 1.84
N VAL A 36 2.85 -2.40 2.42
CA VAL A 36 3.76 -3.25 3.19
C VAL A 36 3.06 -3.90 4.39
N PHE A 37 2.20 -3.18 5.12
CA PHE A 37 1.40 -3.79 6.20
C PHE A 37 0.46 -4.88 5.67
N ALA A 38 -0.29 -4.60 4.61
CA ALA A 38 -1.18 -5.57 3.99
C ALA A 38 -0.42 -6.81 3.49
N SER A 39 0.76 -6.61 2.87
CA SER A 39 1.61 -7.69 2.36
C SER A 39 2.03 -8.71 3.42
N LYS A 40 2.09 -8.28 4.69
CA LYS A 40 2.46 -9.07 5.88
C LYS A 40 1.24 -9.62 6.64
N GLY A 41 0.03 -9.41 6.13
CA GLY A 41 -1.22 -9.80 6.79
C GLY A 41 -1.71 -8.84 7.87
N ASP A 42 -1.05 -7.68 8.07
CA ASP A 42 -1.52 -6.65 9.01
C ASP A 42 -2.51 -5.69 8.33
N PHE A 43 -3.68 -6.23 7.99
CA PHE A 43 -4.73 -5.48 7.28
C PHE A 43 -5.31 -4.33 8.12
N ALA A 44 -5.31 -4.48 9.44
CA ALA A 44 -5.83 -3.44 10.34
C ALA A 44 -4.91 -2.22 10.35
N SER A 45 -3.58 -2.41 10.38
CA SER A 45 -2.64 -1.29 10.25
C SER A 45 -2.64 -0.71 8.83
N ALA A 46 -2.79 -1.53 7.79
CA ALA A 46 -2.95 -1.04 6.41
C ALA A 46 -4.19 -0.13 6.27
N ALA A 47 -5.35 -0.60 6.75
CA ALA A 47 -6.60 0.17 6.69
C ALA A 47 -6.51 1.47 7.48
N ARG A 48 -5.91 1.44 8.68
CA ARG A 48 -5.68 2.66 9.49
C ARG A 48 -4.72 3.64 8.82
N ALA A 49 -3.62 3.15 8.23
CA ALA A 49 -2.68 3.99 7.50
C ALA A 49 -3.37 4.68 6.31
N ILE A 50 -4.10 3.93 5.48
CA ILE A 50 -4.86 4.51 4.36
C ILE A 50 -5.89 5.53 4.85
N ASN A 51 -6.62 5.21 5.93
CA ASN A 51 -7.62 6.12 6.48
C ASN A 51 -7.00 7.42 7.00
N ALA A 52 -5.82 7.33 7.62
CA ALA A 52 -5.08 8.49 8.08
C ALA A 52 -4.78 9.44 6.92
N GLU A 53 -4.43 8.91 5.74
CA GLU A 53 -4.14 9.70 4.55
C GLU A 53 -5.37 10.34 3.88
N THR A 54 -6.58 10.12 4.40
CA THR A 54 -7.78 10.75 3.85
C THR A 54 -8.06 12.10 4.51
N ARG A 55 -8.55 13.06 3.73
CA ARG A 55 -8.95 14.38 4.25
C ARG A 55 -10.08 14.29 5.29
N SER A 56 -10.94 13.29 5.13
CA SER A 56 -12.08 13.05 6.01
C SER A 56 -11.98 11.60 6.50
N PRO A 57 -11.19 11.36 7.55
CA PRO A 57 -11.01 10.03 8.11
C PRO A 57 -12.35 9.39 8.43
N GLN A 58 -12.48 8.15 8.01
CA GLN A 58 -13.63 7.32 8.26
C GLN A 58 -13.71 6.90 9.73
N SER A 59 -14.93 6.52 10.14
CA SER A 59 -15.19 6.02 11.49
C SER A 59 -14.49 4.69 11.77
N PRO A 60 -14.28 4.33 13.05
CA PRO A 60 -13.71 3.03 13.41
C PRO A 60 -14.45 1.83 12.78
N LYS A 61 -15.77 1.92 12.64
CA LYS A 61 -16.59 0.89 11.99
C LYS A 61 -16.21 0.72 10.53
N GLU A 62 -16.12 1.82 9.78
CA GLU A 62 -15.72 1.79 8.36
C GLU A 62 -14.27 1.33 8.17
N VAL A 63 -13.38 1.60 9.14
CA VAL A 63 -12.00 1.09 9.12
C VAL A 63 -11.98 -0.44 9.30
N ILE A 64 -12.86 -0.99 10.15
CA ILE A 64 -13.02 -2.44 10.30
C ILE A 64 -13.56 -3.06 9.00
N GLU A 65 -14.62 -2.48 8.42
CA GLU A 65 -15.16 -2.94 7.13
C GLU A 65 -14.08 -2.95 6.03
N ARG A 66 -13.19 -1.96 6.03
CA ARG A 66 -12.04 -1.90 5.11
C ARG A 66 -10.98 -2.96 5.41
N THR A 67 -10.75 -3.24 6.68
CA THR A 67 -9.83 -4.31 7.11
C THR A 67 -10.32 -5.66 6.58
N ASP A 68 -11.60 -5.95 6.76
CA ASP A 68 -12.23 -7.19 6.28
C ASP A 68 -12.20 -7.28 4.75
N TYR A 69 -12.45 -6.16 4.06
CA TYR A 69 -12.35 -6.09 2.61
C TYR A 69 -10.92 -6.38 2.11
N LEU A 70 -9.90 -5.76 2.71
CA LEU A 70 -8.50 -6.02 2.35
C LEU A 70 -8.11 -7.47 2.59
N LYS A 71 -8.54 -8.03 3.72
CA LYS A 71 -8.33 -9.45 4.03
C LYS A 71 -8.98 -10.34 2.97
N HIS A 72 -10.25 -10.11 2.64
CA HIS A 72 -10.96 -10.89 1.64
C HIS A 72 -10.26 -10.89 0.28
N LEU A 73 -9.79 -9.73 -0.18
CA LEU A 73 -8.99 -9.63 -1.41
C LEU A 73 -7.69 -10.44 -1.33
N TYR A 74 -7.01 -10.36 -0.19
CA TYR A 74 -5.76 -11.09 0.03
C TYR A 74 -5.95 -12.60 0.14
N ASP A 75 -7.08 -13.04 0.67
CA ASP A 75 -7.45 -14.46 0.70
C ASP A 75 -7.69 -14.98 -0.73
N GLN A 76 -8.27 -14.18 -1.63
CA GLN A 76 -8.47 -14.56 -3.03
C GLN A 76 -7.16 -14.68 -3.83
N ILE A 77 -6.16 -13.87 -3.49
CA ILE A 77 -4.85 -13.86 -4.16
C ILE A 77 -3.78 -14.63 -3.38
N ALA A 78 -4.12 -15.31 -2.30
CA ALA A 78 -3.21 -16.16 -1.52
C ALA A 78 -2.61 -17.30 -2.37
N VAL A 79 -3.32 -17.68 -3.45
CA VAL A 79 -2.83 -18.61 -4.48
C VAL A 79 -1.58 -18.14 -5.22
N LEU A 80 -1.16 -16.88 -5.02
CA LEU A 80 0.06 -16.33 -5.63
C LEU A 80 1.33 -16.65 -4.85
N GLY A 81 1.22 -17.38 -3.74
CA GLY A 81 2.35 -17.82 -2.95
C GLY A 81 2.88 -16.75 -2.00
N GLU A 82 4.09 -17.00 -1.49
CA GLU A 82 4.70 -16.17 -0.48
C GLU A 82 5.04 -14.76 -1.00
N LYS A 83 5.11 -13.82 -0.05
CA LYS A 83 5.52 -12.44 -0.34
C LYS A 83 6.99 -12.40 -0.74
N ASP A 84 7.29 -11.71 -1.83
CA ASP A 84 8.65 -11.35 -2.24
C ASP A 84 8.95 -9.89 -1.86
N GLU A 85 8.51 -8.93 -2.67
CA GLU A 85 8.87 -7.52 -2.55
C GLU A 85 7.66 -6.59 -2.72
N VAL A 86 7.68 -5.41 -2.11
CA VAL A 86 6.75 -4.31 -2.43
C VAL A 86 7.54 -3.19 -3.10
N GLU A 87 7.07 -2.73 -4.27
CA GLU A 87 7.75 -1.72 -5.07
C GLU A 87 6.78 -0.66 -5.60
N ARG A 88 7.23 0.59 -5.68
CA ARG A 88 6.51 1.65 -6.40
C ARG A 88 6.71 1.54 -7.91
N LEU A 89 5.67 1.12 -8.62
CA LEU A 89 5.68 1.08 -10.09
C LEU A 89 5.65 2.48 -10.72
N SER A 90 4.79 3.36 -10.20
CA SER A 90 4.67 4.71 -10.79
C SER A 90 3.99 5.69 -9.86
N LEU A 91 4.44 6.94 -9.92
CA LEU A 91 3.71 8.10 -9.43
C LEU A 91 3.49 9.06 -10.60
N ARG A 92 2.24 9.24 -11.02
CA ARG A 92 1.89 10.11 -12.14
C ARG A 92 1.00 11.25 -11.69
N LEU A 93 1.44 12.49 -11.94
CA LEU A 93 0.63 13.68 -11.76
C LEU A 93 -0.31 13.88 -12.95
N ALA A 94 -1.58 14.16 -12.65
CA ALA A 94 -2.58 14.58 -13.62
C ALA A 94 -2.91 16.05 -13.34
N GLY A 95 -2.10 16.94 -13.92
CA GLY A 95 -2.12 18.37 -13.62
C GLY A 95 -1.56 18.68 -12.24
N ILE A 96 -2.04 19.77 -11.62
CA ILE A 96 -1.53 20.28 -10.33
C ILE A 96 -2.24 19.72 -9.09
N SER A 97 -3.36 19.01 -9.29
CA SER A 97 -4.31 18.68 -8.21
C SER A 97 -4.62 17.19 -8.08
N PHE A 98 -4.14 16.35 -8.98
CA PHE A 98 -4.41 14.91 -8.94
C PHE A 98 -3.14 14.11 -9.17
N ALA A 99 -3.07 12.96 -8.51
CA ALA A 99 -1.99 12.01 -8.67
C ALA A 99 -2.56 10.59 -8.71
N ARG A 100 -1.91 9.74 -9.49
CA ARG A 100 -2.13 8.29 -9.47
C ARG A 100 -0.84 7.63 -9.04
N LEU A 101 -0.91 6.91 -7.92
CA LEU A 101 0.17 6.06 -7.44
C LEU A 101 -0.19 4.61 -7.75
N LYS A 102 0.76 3.88 -8.32
CA LYS A 102 0.70 2.43 -8.46
C LYS A 102 1.83 1.80 -7.65
N VAL A 103 1.47 0.84 -6.81
CA VAL A 103 2.39 0.03 -6.01
C VAL A 103 2.14 -1.44 -6.36
N ILE A 104 3.20 -2.21 -6.53
CA ILE A 104 3.13 -3.65 -6.76
C ILE A 104 3.57 -4.38 -5.49
N ASP A 105 2.83 -5.40 -5.11
CA ASP A 105 3.19 -6.39 -4.10
C ASP A 105 3.49 -7.70 -4.84
N LYS A 106 4.77 -7.96 -5.08
CA LYS A 106 5.29 -9.13 -5.80
C LYS A 106 5.18 -10.37 -4.91
N ARG A 107 4.81 -11.47 -5.55
CA ARG A 107 4.56 -12.78 -4.94
C ARG A 107 5.29 -13.85 -5.74
N ALA A 108 5.52 -15.01 -5.14
CA ALA A 108 6.23 -16.11 -5.79
C ALA A 108 5.64 -16.52 -7.15
N GLU A 109 4.31 -16.48 -7.30
CA GLU A 109 3.60 -16.91 -8.51
C GLU A 109 2.83 -15.77 -9.21
N GLY A 110 3.10 -14.50 -8.87
CA GLY A 110 2.40 -13.37 -9.49
C GLY A 110 2.58 -12.06 -8.74
N ALA A 111 1.63 -11.13 -8.91
CA ALA A 111 1.70 -9.85 -8.21
C ALA A 111 0.33 -9.21 -8.01
N VAL A 112 0.24 -8.36 -6.99
CA VAL A 112 -0.95 -7.58 -6.64
C VAL A 112 -0.70 -6.12 -6.94
N ILE A 113 -1.55 -5.48 -7.74
CA ILE A 113 -1.40 -4.06 -8.07
C ILE A 113 -2.36 -3.23 -7.24
N TRP A 114 -1.79 -2.32 -6.45
CA TRP A 114 -2.49 -1.31 -5.70
C TRP A 114 -2.48 0.00 -6.46
N THR A 115 -3.65 0.58 -6.72
CA THR A 115 -3.79 1.89 -7.33
C THR A 115 -4.45 2.86 -6.35
N PHE A 116 -3.72 3.91 -5.98
CA PHE A 116 -4.22 4.99 -5.13
C PHE A 116 -4.44 6.25 -5.94
N ILE A 117 -5.51 6.97 -5.59
CA ILE A 117 -5.82 8.28 -6.17
C ILE A 117 -5.56 9.35 -5.13
N GLY A 118 -4.50 10.12 -5.36
CA GLY A 118 -4.17 11.32 -4.59
C GLY A 118 -4.84 12.56 -5.17
N TYR A 119 -5.18 13.51 -4.31
CA TYR A 119 -5.67 14.83 -4.72
C TYR A 119 -5.15 15.92 -3.80
N ARG A 120 -4.99 17.12 -4.37
CA ARG A 120 -4.53 18.30 -3.65
C ARG A 120 -5.71 19.15 -3.20
N TYR A 121 -5.75 19.51 -1.92
CA TYR A 121 -6.75 20.40 -1.32
C TYR A 121 -6.07 21.37 -0.37
N ARG A 122 -6.30 22.68 -0.56
CA ARG A 122 -5.69 23.76 0.25
C ARG A 122 -4.16 23.61 0.41
N GLY A 123 -3.48 23.27 -0.69
CA GLY A 123 -2.02 23.15 -0.74
C GLY A 123 -1.47 21.79 -0.31
N GLN A 124 -2.29 20.94 0.32
CA GLN A 124 -1.90 19.64 0.88
C GLN A 124 -2.44 18.47 0.06
N TRP A 125 -1.74 17.35 0.05
CA TRP A 125 -2.10 16.11 -0.64
C TRP A 125 -2.78 15.12 0.29
N TYR A 126 -3.81 14.46 -0.24
CA TYR A 126 -4.60 13.44 0.47
C TYR A 126 -4.93 12.27 -0.46
N CYS A 127 -5.21 11.11 0.11
CA CYS A 127 -5.79 9.98 -0.58
C CYS A 127 -7.33 10.12 -0.66
N LYS A 128 -7.90 9.94 -1.85
CA LYS A 128 -9.37 9.93 -2.07
C LYS A 128 -9.92 8.52 -2.17
N ASN A 129 -9.21 7.64 -2.88
CA ASN A 129 -9.73 6.31 -3.19
C ASN A 129 -8.60 5.30 -3.37
N LEU A 130 -8.96 4.04 -3.18
CA LEU A 130 -8.14 2.86 -3.37
C LEU A 130 -8.84 1.92 -4.35
N SER A 131 -8.09 1.38 -5.31
CA SER A 131 -8.46 0.19 -6.06
C SER A 131 -7.34 -0.83 -5.93
N VAL A 132 -7.68 -2.04 -5.52
CA VAL A 132 -6.79 -3.19 -5.50
C VAL A 132 -7.25 -4.13 -6.60
N ALA A 133 -6.34 -4.51 -7.49
CA ALA A 133 -6.63 -5.51 -8.51
C ALA A 133 -5.50 -6.55 -8.51
N GLY A 134 -5.88 -7.81 -8.31
CA GLY A 134 -5.19 -8.95 -8.87
C GLY A 134 -6.11 -9.51 -9.94
N SER A 135 -5.94 -9.14 -11.21
CA SER A 135 -6.80 -9.73 -12.25
C SER A 135 -6.26 -11.11 -12.59
N GLU A 136 -7.14 -12.11 -12.65
CA GLU A 136 -6.78 -13.45 -13.15
C GLU A 136 -6.06 -13.37 -14.50
N ASP A 137 -6.45 -12.43 -15.38
CA ASP A 137 -5.80 -12.20 -16.68
C ASP A 137 -4.36 -11.67 -16.55
N PHE A 138 -4.08 -10.80 -15.57
CA PHE A 138 -2.72 -10.31 -15.32
C PHE A 138 -1.87 -11.38 -14.66
N LEU A 139 -2.45 -12.19 -13.78
CA LEU A 139 -1.81 -13.34 -13.15
C LEU A 139 -1.52 -14.46 -14.16
N LYS A 140 -2.41 -14.66 -15.13
CA LYS A 140 -2.23 -15.57 -16.26
C LYS A 140 -1.10 -15.10 -17.18
N LEU A 141 -1.08 -13.82 -17.55
CA LEU A 141 0.01 -13.22 -18.34
C LEU A 141 1.37 -13.33 -17.63
N MET A 142 1.42 -13.06 -16.32
CA MET A 142 2.65 -13.19 -15.54
C MET A 142 3.15 -14.64 -15.45
N ARG A 143 2.25 -15.63 -15.30
CA ARG A 143 2.62 -17.06 -15.33
C ARG A 143 3.16 -17.48 -16.69
N GLU A 144 2.48 -17.08 -17.77
CA GLU A 144 2.92 -17.37 -19.13
C GLU A 144 4.30 -16.76 -19.45
N GLU A 145 4.63 -15.57 -18.90
CA GLU A 145 5.95 -14.95 -19.05
C GLU A 145 7.04 -15.60 -18.18
N LEU A 146 6.71 -16.03 -16.95
CA LEU A 146 7.64 -16.75 -16.06
C LEU A 146 8.00 -18.14 -16.61
N ASP A 147 7.01 -18.89 -17.09
CA ASP A 147 7.21 -20.20 -17.74
C ASP A 147 8.09 -20.07 -19.00
N ALA A 148 7.94 -18.97 -19.75
CA ALA A 148 8.77 -18.69 -20.92
C ALA A 148 10.21 -18.29 -20.55
N ALA A 149 10.41 -17.57 -19.44
CA ALA A 149 11.74 -17.17 -18.96
C ALA A 149 12.54 -18.36 -18.42
N ASP A 150 11.92 -19.26 -17.66
CA ASP A 150 12.54 -20.49 -17.14
C ASP A 150 12.81 -21.53 -18.23
N ALA A 151 12.07 -21.49 -19.35
CA ALA A 151 12.30 -22.33 -20.51
C ALA A 151 13.49 -21.87 -21.38
N THR A 152 14.12 -20.73 -21.08
CA THR A 152 15.31 -20.28 -21.82
C THR A 152 16.48 -21.18 -21.44
N PRO A 153 17.02 -22.01 -22.35
CA PRO A 153 18.14 -22.87 -22.01
C PRO A 153 19.34 -21.98 -21.68
N VAL A 154 19.93 -22.16 -20.50
CA VAL A 154 21.30 -21.75 -20.24
C VAL A 154 22.12 -22.39 -21.34
N THR A 155 22.53 -21.60 -22.34
CA THR A 155 23.59 -22.00 -23.26
C THR A 155 24.82 -22.19 -22.40
N SER A 156 25.01 -23.43 -21.94
CA SER A 156 26.27 -23.91 -21.41
C SER A 156 27.28 -23.67 -22.53
N GLY A 157 28.13 -22.68 -22.32
CA GLY A 157 29.26 -22.39 -23.19
C GLY A 157 30.08 -23.67 -23.33
N SER A 158 29.88 -24.35 -24.45
CA SER A 158 30.67 -25.48 -24.90
C SER A 158 32.13 -25.07 -24.91
N THR A 159 32.94 -25.67 -24.05
CA THR A 159 34.37 -25.82 -24.29
C THR A 159 34.54 -26.65 -25.56
N ALA A 160 34.99 -26.02 -26.63
CA ALA A 160 35.60 -26.72 -27.77
C ALA A 160 36.60 -25.78 -28.45
N ASP A 161 37.87 -26.14 -28.25
CA ASP A 161 39.10 -25.84 -28.99
C ASP A 161 39.70 -24.42 -28.96
#